data_AF-A0A953F9B7-F1
#
_entry.id   AF-A0A953F9B7-F1
#
_cell.length_a   1.000
_cell.length_b   1.000
_cell.length_c   1.000
_cell.angle_alpha   90.00
_cell.angle_beta   90.00
_cell.angle_gamma   90.00
#
_symmetry.space_group_name_H-M   'P 1'
#
loop_
_entity.id
_entity.type
_entity.pdbx_description
1 polymer ?
#
loop_
_entity_poly.entity_id
_entity_poly.type
_entity_poly.pdbx_seq_one_letter_code
_entity_poly.pdbx_strand_id
1 'polypeptide(L)'
;YYFRNVPHIIRKNRVSAGILMGEEPAEELAKLGMDVFCYFGLGCRNVSRILVPEGYNPDPLFRAWGKYKDIINHHKYANNYDYQKSILLVNQAPFMDTGFVLAISSSAWVSPIACVHFGYYTTQEDLHQQMDKQPEKLQCVVSAGGWYAGSVPFGKAQLPEIDDYSDNVDTMAFLSGLS
;
A
#
# COMPACT_ATOMS: atom_id res chain seq x y z
N TYR A 1 -1.09 -21.79 -23.85
CA TYR A 1 -2.30 -21.44 -24.62
C TYR A 1 -3.40 -22.52 -24.47
N TYR A 2 -3.53 -23.16 -23.30
CA TYR A 2 -4.35 -24.38 -23.13
C TYR A 2 -5.52 -24.23 -22.12
N PHE A 3 -5.66 -23.05 -21.49
CA PHE A 3 -6.74 -22.78 -20.52
C PHE A 3 -7.46 -21.45 -20.75
N ARG A 4 -7.31 -20.83 -21.93
CA ARG A 4 -7.85 -19.48 -22.23
C ARG A 4 -9.37 -19.37 -22.09
N ASN A 5 -10.09 -20.48 -22.18
CA ASN A 5 -11.55 -20.56 -22.13
C ASN A 5 -12.08 -21.05 -20.77
N VAL A 6 -11.23 -21.23 -19.76
CA VAL A 6 -11.66 -21.57 -18.39
C VAL A 6 -11.78 -20.26 -17.62
N PRO A 7 -12.91 -19.96 -16.95
CA PRO A 7 -12.99 -18.77 -16.10
C PRO A 7 -11.87 -18.80 -15.05
N HIS A 8 -10.94 -17.87 -15.17
CA HIS A 8 -9.77 -17.78 -14.31
C HIS A 8 -10.09 -16.94 -13.08
N ILE A 9 -10.16 -17.58 -11.90
CA ILE A 9 -10.21 -16.91 -10.59
C ILE A 9 -8.84 -16.36 -10.17
N ILE A 10 -7.74 -16.83 -10.77
CA ILE A 10 -6.39 -16.38 -10.41
C ILE A 10 -6.17 -14.95 -10.94
N ARG A 11 -6.18 -13.99 -10.01
CA ARG A 11 -6.15 -12.55 -10.28
C ARG A 11 -4.74 -12.03 -10.55
N LYS A 12 -4.67 -10.86 -11.21
CA LYS A 12 -3.46 -10.02 -11.26
C LYS A 12 -3.16 -9.46 -9.87
N ASN A 13 -1.88 -9.25 -9.56
CA ASN A 13 -1.46 -8.62 -8.29
C ASN A 13 -2.02 -7.20 -8.19
N ARG A 14 -2.95 -6.99 -7.25
CA ARG A 14 -3.43 -5.68 -6.81
C ARG A 14 -2.66 -5.26 -5.56
N VAL A 15 -2.68 -3.96 -5.27
CA VAL A 15 -2.03 -3.34 -4.13
C VAL A 15 -2.96 -2.32 -3.47
N SER A 16 -2.62 -1.87 -2.27
CA SER A 16 -3.37 -0.82 -1.59
C SER A 16 -2.57 0.48 -1.55
N ALA A 17 -3.30 1.59 -1.42
CA ALA A 17 -2.72 2.92 -1.30
C ALA A 17 -3.19 3.61 -0.02
N GLY A 18 -2.31 4.36 0.62
CA GLY A 18 -2.63 5.22 1.76
C GLY A 18 -2.67 6.68 1.36
N ILE A 19 -3.60 7.44 1.93
CA ILE A 19 -3.75 8.88 1.71
C ILE A 19 -3.64 9.59 3.06
N LEU A 20 -2.71 10.54 3.16
CA LEU A 20 -2.51 11.37 4.35
C LEU A 20 -2.79 12.83 4.00
N MET A 21 -3.42 13.55 4.93
CA MET A 21 -3.66 14.99 4.92
C MET A 21 -2.47 15.79 5.47
N GLY A 22 -1.58 15.16 6.22
CA GLY A 22 -0.39 15.80 6.78
C GLY A 22 -0.53 16.29 8.22
N GLU A 23 -1.74 16.22 8.78
CA GLU A 23 -2.08 16.68 10.12
C GLU A 23 -2.49 15.54 11.06
N GLU A 24 -2.32 14.29 10.62
CA GLU A 24 -2.70 13.12 11.40
C GLU A 24 -1.94 13.00 12.72
N PRO A 25 -2.62 12.60 13.82
CA PRO A 25 -1.94 12.32 15.07
C PRO A 25 -1.06 11.07 14.96
N ALA A 26 -0.02 10.99 15.80
CA ALA A 26 0.94 9.89 15.80
C ALA A 26 0.28 8.49 15.92
N GLU A 27 -0.84 8.39 16.63
CA GLU A 27 -1.61 7.16 16.77
C GLU A 27 -2.19 6.67 15.44
N GLU A 28 -2.73 7.57 14.62
CA GLU A 28 -3.26 7.25 13.28
C GLU A 28 -2.12 6.86 12.32
N LEU A 29 -1.00 7.60 12.35
CA LEU A 29 0.19 7.27 11.57
C LEU A 29 0.74 5.88 11.93
N ALA A 30 0.66 5.51 13.21
CA ALA A 30 1.08 4.21 13.69
C ALA A 30 0.13 3.07 13.26
N LYS A 31 -1.16 3.36 13.01
CA LYS A 31 -2.13 2.42 12.42
C LYS A 31 -1.83 2.18 10.95
N LEU A 32 -1.47 3.23 10.18
CA LEU A 32 -1.06 3.07 8.78
C LEU A 32 0.15 2.14 8.65
N GLY A 33 1.08 2.17 9.60
CA GLY A 33 2.20 1.22 9.61
C GLY A 33 1.73 -0.24 9.68
N MET A 34 0.60 -0.54 10.30
CA MET A 34 0.03 -1.89 10.30
C MET A 34 -0.34 -2.33 8.87
N ASP A 35 -0.96 -1.45 8.10
CA ASP A 35 -1.32 -1.72 6.71
C ASP A 35 -0.09 -1.88 5.80
N VAL A 36 1.04 -1.25 6.13
CA VAL A 36 2.31 -1.39 5.40
C VAL A 36 3.04 -2.68 5.78
N PHE A 37 3.21 -2.94 7.08
CA PHE A 37 4.14 -3.96 7.59
C PHE A 37 3.51 -5.33 7.86
N CYS A 38 2.18 -5.43 7.99
CA CYS A 38 1.51 -6.72 8.14
C CYS A 38 1.91 -7.68 7.02
N TYR A 39 2.11 -8.96 7.34
CA TYR A 39 2.56 -9.98 6.39
C TYR A 39 3.83 -9.60 5.60
N PHE A 40 4.70 -8.77 6.17
CA PHE A 40 5.94 -8.31 5.54
C PHE A 40 5.75 -7.53 4.23
N GLY A 41 4.56 -6.94 4.01
CA GLY A 41 4.23 -6.22 2.78
C GLY A 41 3.93 -7.12 1.58
N LEU A 42 3.69 -8.42 1.80
CA LEU A 42 3.47 -9.41 0.73
C LEU A 42 2.01 -9.54 0.28
N GLY A 43 1.06 -8.92 0.97
CA GLY A 43 -0.37 -9.03 0.69
C GLY A 43 -0.86 -7.99 -0.33
N CYS A 44 -1.88 -8.35 -1.10
CA CYS A 44 -2.56 -7.41 -2.01
C CYS A 44 -3.26 -6.25 -1.29
N ARG A 45 -3.54 -6.44 0.00
CA ARG A 45 -4.09 -5.43 0.91
C ARG A 45 -3.01 -4.63 1.67
N ASN A 46 -1.73 -4.87 1.40
CA ASN A 46 -0.68 -4.03 1.97
C ASN A 46 -0.59 -2.70 1.21
N VAL A 47 -0.33 -1.64 1.97
CA VAL A 47 -0.10 -0.32 1.42
C VAL A 47 1.31 -0.27 0.84
N SER A 48 1.40 -0.16 -0.48
CA SER A 48 2.66 -0.06 -1.22
C SER A 48 2.95 1.36 -1.70
N ARG A 49 1.93 2.22 -1.75
CA ARG A 49 2.05 3.62 -2.13
C ARG A 49 1.31 4.52 -1.15
N ILE A 50 1.93 5.61 -0.78
CA ILE A 50 1.39 6.64 0.10
C ILE A 50 1.34 7.97 -0.66
N LEU A 51 0.20 8.64 -0.56
CA LEU A 51 -0.04 9.95 -1.15
C LEU A 51 -0.17 10.97 -0.05
N VAL A 52 0.61 12.04 -0.19
CA VAL A 52 0.76 13.09 0.81
C VAL A 52 0.62 14.45 0.14
N PRO A 53 0.19 15.51 0.85
CA PRO A 53 0.16 16.84 0.28
C PRO A 53 1.56 17.32 -0.09
N GLU A 54 1.66 18.25 -1.05
CA GLU A 54 2.92 18.93 -1.32
C GLU A 54 3.48 19.60 -0.06
N GLY A 55 4.79 19.48 0.15
CA GLY A 55 5.47 20.00 1.35
C GLY A 55 5.30 19.15 2.61
N TYR A 56 4.72 17.95 2.52
CA TYR A 56 4.59 17.04 3.65
C TYR A 56 5.95 16.68 4.28
N ASN A 57 6.03 16.75 5.61
CA ASN A 57 7.17 16.30 6.38
C ASN A 57 7.00 14.80 6.76
N PRO A 58 7.85 13.89 6.27
CA PRO A 58 7.73 12.46 6.56
C PRO A 58 8.25 12.06 7.95
N ASP A 59 8.95 12.93 8.68
CA ASP A 59 9.54 12.61 9.98
C ASP A 59 8.53 12.08 11.01
N PRO A 60 7.33 12.69 11.22
CA PRO A 60 6.36 12.18 12.19
C PRO A 60 5.89 10.77 11.86
N LEU A 61 5.72 10.47 10.57
CA LEU A 61 5.32 9.15 10.09
C LEU A 61 6.37 8.10 10.42
N PHE A 62 7.64 8.35 10.09
CA PHE A 62 8.71 7.39 10.37
C PHE A 62 8.94 7.18 11.86
N ARG A 63 8.78 8.23 12.68
CA ARG A 63 8.81 8.09 14.15
C ARG A 63 7.68 7.20 14.64
N ALA A 64 6.45 7.40 14.16
CA ALA A 64 5.30 6.56 14.52
C ALA A 64 5.49 5.10 14.09
N TRP A 65 6.17 4.86 12.97
CA TRP A 65 6.50 3.53 12.48
C TRP A 65 7.65 2.84 13.21
N GLY A 66 8.39 3.55 14.08
CA GLY A 66 9.51 2.98 14.82
C GLY A 66 9.16 1.74 15.65
N LYS A 67 7.89 1.55 16.03
CA LYS A 67 7.41 0.34 16.71
C LYS A 67 7.46 -0.93 15.85
N TYR A 68 7.55 -0.80 14.53
CA TYR A 68 7.64 -1.92 13.57
C TYR A 68 9.08 -2.25 13.16
N LYS A 69 10.08 -1.54 13.68
CA LYS A 69 11.49 -1.71 13.30
C LYS A 69 11.99 -3.15 13.39
N ASP A 70 11.45 -3.93 14.32
CA ASP A 70 11.89 -5.31 14.57
C ASP A 70 11.58 -6.26 13.41
N ILE A 71 10.78 -5.82 12.41
CA ILE A 71 10.59 -6.53 11.14
C ILE A 71 11.92 -6.83 10.43
N ILE A 72 12.93 -5.96 10.61
CA ILE A 72 14.26 -6.15 10.03
C ILE A 72 14.99 -7.36 10.60
N ASN A 73 14.59 -7.87 11.77
CA ASN A 73 15.18 -9.08 12.35
C ASN A 73 14.78 -10.35 11.60
N HIS A 74 13.79 -10.28 10.71
CA HIS A 74 13.41 -11.40 9.85
C HIS A 74 14.33 -11.47 8.63
N HIS A 75 15.21 -12.48 8.57
CA HIS A 75 16.26 -12.61 7.55
C HIS A 75 15.78 -12.41 6.10
N LYS A 76 14.65 -12.99 5.70
CA LYS A 76 14.15 -12.82 4.31
C LYS A 76 13.75 -11.38 4.01
N TYR A 77 13.21 -10.67 5.00
CA TYR A 77 12.83 -9.27 4.83
C TYR A 77 14.08 -8.38 4.79
N ALA A 78 15.03 -8.60 5.71
CA ALA A 78 16.33 -7.91 5.73
C ALA A 78 17.07 -8.04 4.39
N ASN A 79 17.10 -9.24 3.81
CA ASN A 79 17.75 -9.46 2.52
C ASN A 79 17.09 -8.66 1.39
N ASN A 80 15.76 -8.50 1.40
CA ASN A 80 15.06 -7.66 0.42
C ASN A 80 15.38 -6.17 0.65
N TYR A 81 15.40 -5.74 1.90
CA TYR A 81 15.76 -4.38 2.28
C TYR A 81 17.17 -4.01 1.78
N ASP A 82 18.18 -4.83 2.10
CA ASP A 82 19.57 -4.59 1.71
C ASP A 82 19.75 -4.62 0.18
N TYR A 83 19.06 -5.55 -0.49
CA TYR A 83 19.06 -5.65 -1.95
C TYR A 83 18.49 -4.38 -2.61
N GLN A 84 17.31 -3.93 -2.17
CA GLN A 84 16.68 -2.71 -2.72
C GLN A 84 17.52 -1.47 -2.41
N LYS A 85 18.04 -1.35 -1.19
CA LYS A 85 18.94 -0.26 -0.80
C LYS A 85 20.18 -0.21 -1.70
N SER A 86 20.78 -1.37 -1.98
CA SER A 86 21.94 -1.48 -2.87
C SER A 86 21.62 -1.00 -4.29
N ILE A 87 20.47 -1.38 -4.85
CA ILE A 87 20.01 -0.92 -6.16
C ILE A 87 19.85 0.61 -6.19
N LEU A 88 19.19 1.18 -5.17
CA LEU A 88 18.95 2.62 -5.12
C LEU A 88 20.26 3.41 -5.02
N LEU A 89 21.21 2.92 -4.20
CA LEU A 89 22.55 3.52 -4.07
C LEU A 89 23.34 3.46 -5.38
N VAL A 90 23.37 2.31 -6.04
CA VAL A 90 24.06 2.13 -7.34
C VAL A 90 23.48 3.05 -8.41
N ASN A 91 22.16 3.20 -8.43
CA ASN A 91 21.47 4.05 -9.39
C ASN A 91 21.48 5.55 -9.02
N GLN A 92 22.06 5.92 -7.87
CA GLN A 92 22.01 7.28 -7.31
C GLN A 92 20.56 7.81 -7.22
N ALA A 93 19.60 6.92 -7.04
CA ALA A 93 18.20 7.28 -6.90
C ALA A 93 17.97 7.89 -5.51
N PRO A 94 17.25 9.01 -5.38
CA PRO A 94 16.92 9.57 -4.07
C PRO A 94 15.90 8.69 -3.35
N PHE A 95 16.16 8.39 -2.08
CA PHE A 95 15.26 7.67 -1.18
C PHE A 95 15.48 8.12 0.26
N MET A 96 14.51 7.86 1.13
CA MET A 96 14.63 8.05 2.57
C MET A 96 14.80 6.69 3.24
N ASP A 97 15.76 6.60 4.13
CA ASP A 97 16.15 5.37 4.82
C ASP A 97 15.75 5.47 6.30
N THR A 98 14.92 4.54 6.75
CA THR A 98 14.48 4.45 8.16
C THR A 98 15.21 3.36 8.95
N GLY A 99 16.05 2.57 8.30
CA GLY A 99 16.70 1.36 8.84
C GLY A 99 15.86 0.08 8.74
N PHE A 100 14.58 0.17 8.36
CA PHE A 100 13.69 -1.01 8.23
C PHE A 100 12.67 -0.90 7.08
N VAL A 101 12.51 0.28 6.49
CA VAL A 101 11.77 0.51 5.24
C VAL A 101 12.41 1.64 4.44
N LEU A 102 12.38 1.51 3.12
CA LEU A 102 12.89 2.51 2.18
C LEU A 102 11.69 3.29 1.59
N ALA A 103 11.67 4.60 1.77
CA ALA A 103 10.67 5.46 1.15
C ALA A 103 11.22 6.05 -0.15
N ILE A 104 10.54 5.81 -1.27
CA ILE A 104 11.01 6.15 -2.61
C ILE A 104 9.98 7.02 -3.30
N SER A 105 10.39 8.18 -3.83
CA SER A 105 9.50 9.00 -4.66
C SER A 105 9.25 8.30 -6.00
N SER A 106 8.02 7.83 -6.24
CA SER A 106 7.68 7.06 -7.43
C SER A 106 6.19 7.15 -7.77
N SER A 107 5.89 7.20 -9.06
CA SER A 107 4.52 7.15 -9.59
C SER A 107 3.98 5.71 -9.74
N ALA A 108 4.81 4.69 -9.48
CA ALA A 108 4.40 3.30 -9.56
C ALA A 108 3.53 2.92 -8.35
N TRP A 109 2.44 2.19 -8.59
CA TRP A 109 1.55 1.74 -7.51
C TRP A 109 2.12 0.62 -6.66
N VAL A 110 2.83 -0.31 -7.31
CA VAL A 110 3.42 -1.48 -6.65
C VAL A 110 4.83 -1.11 -6.23
N SER A 111 5.14 -1.30 -4.95
CA SER A 111 6.48 -1.18 -4.41
C SER A 111 7.11 -2.57 -4.21
N PRO A 112 8.44 -2.68 -4.31
CA PRO A 112 9.15 -3.86 -3.83
C PRO A 112 8.96 -4.08 -2.33
N ILE A 113 9.23 -5.31 -1.87
CA ILE A 113 9.27 -5.63 -0.44
C ILE A 113 10.29 -4.71 0.25
N ALA A 114 9.95 -4.27 1.46
CA ALA A 114 10.73 -3.33 2.26
C ALA A 114 10.85 -1.92 1.68
N CYS A 115 10.09 -1.61 0.62
CA CYS A 115 9.96 -0.29 0.05
C CYS A 115 8.52 0.21 0.11
N VAL A 116 8.35 1.52 0.24
CA VAL A 116 7.06 2.21 0.08
C VAL A 116 7.24 3.39 -0.87
N HIS A 117 6.31 3.55 -1.80
CA HIS A 117 6.35 4.66 -2.74
C HIS A 117 5.64 5.89 -2.17
N PHE A 118 6.25 7.06 -2.33
CA PHE A 118 5.64 8.34 -2.03
C PHE A 118 5.23 9.04 -3.34
N GLY A 119 4.02 9.56 -3.36
CA GLY A 119 3.55 10.52 -4.34
C GLY A 119 2.95 11.75 -3.66
N TYR A 120 2.95 12.86 -4.38
CA TYR A 120 2.38 14.11 -3.89
C TYR A 120 1.04 14.39 -4.58
N TYR A 121 0.16 15.08 -3.89
CA TYR A 121 -1.04 15.67 -4.47
C TYR A 121 -1.20 17.13 -4.01
N THR A 122 -1.86 17.94 -4.84
CA THR A 122 -2.11 19.36 -4.57
C THR A 122 -3.53 19.64 -4.09
N THR A 123 -4.51 19.01 -4.74
CA THR A 123 -5.93 19.15 -4.42
C THR A 123 -6.61 17.78 -4.36
N GLN A 124 -7.82 17.73 -3.80
CA GLN A 124 -8.61 16.50 -3.80
C GLN A 124 -8.98 16.05 -5.22
N GLU A 125 -9.17 16.99 -6.14
CA GLU A 125 -9.42 16.68 -7.56
C GLU A 125 -8.21 16.01 -8.22
N ASP A 126 -6.99 16.49 -7.94
CA ASP A 126 -5.76 15.84 -8.41
C ASP A 126 -5.63 14.42 -7.84
N LEU A 127 -5.89 14.27 -6.54
CA LEU A 127 -5.90 12.97 -5.86
C LEU A 127 -6.90 11.99 -6.51
N HIS A 128 -8.12 12.44 -6.79
CA HIS A 128 -9.14 11.65 -7.50
C HIS A 128 -8.66 11.26 -8.90
N GLN A 129 -8.12 12.20 -9.68
CA GLN A 129 -7.59 11.91 -11.00
C GLN A 129 -6.41 10.93 -10.96
N GLN A 130 -5.57 10.98 -9.93
CA GLN A 130 -4.50 10.01 -9.74
C GLN A 130 -5.06 8.62 -9.47
N MET A 131 -6.11 8.47 -8.64
CA MET A 131 -6.74 7.18 -8.33
C MET A 131 -7.43 6.58 -9.56
N ASP A 132 -8.18 7.39 -10.30
CA ASP A 132 -9.01 6.95 -11.44
C ASP A 132 -8.18 6.45 -12.62
N LYS A 133 -6.89 6.82 -12.69
CA LYS A 133 -6.01 6.39 -13.78
C LYS A 133 -5.68 4.88 -13.75
N GLN A 134 -5.78 4.18 -12.62
CA GLN A 134 -5.44 2.74 -12.52
C GLN A 134 -6.29 1.93 -11.53
N PRO A 135 -7.63 1.86 -11.71
CA PRO A 135 -8.54 1.12 -10.82
C PRO A 135 -8.24 -0.39 -10.80
N GLU A 136 -7.70 -0.95 -11.89
CA GLU A 136 -7.38 -2.39 -11.98
C GLU A 136 -6.28 -2.85 -11.03
N LYS A 137 -5.44 -1.93 -10.53
CA LYS A 137 -4.31 -2.26 -9.64
C LYS A 137 -4.59 -1.96 -8.18
N LEU A 138 -5.62 -1.17 -7.89
CA LEU A 138 -5.98 -0.81 -6.53
C LEU A 138 -6.99 -1.81 -5.98
N GLN A 139 -6.64 -2.41 -4.85
CA GLN A 139 -7.54 -3.29 -4.09
C GLN A 139 -8.33 -2.49 -3.06
N CYS A 140 -7.64 -1.59 -2.37
CA CYS A 140 -8.16 -0.85 -1.24
C CYS A 140 -7.41 0.48 -1.12
N VAL A 141 -8.12 1.51 -0.67
CA VAL A 141 -7.54 2.80 -0.31
C VAL A 141 -7.75 2.97 1.19
N VAL A 142 -6.72 3.42 1.90
CA VAL A 142 -6.79 3.71 3.33
C VAL A 142 -6.58 5.19 3.61
N SER A 143 -7.31 5.74 4.56
CA SER A 143 -7.14 7.12 5.02
C SER A 143 -7.48 7.24 6.51
N ALA A 144 -7.00 8.29 7.18
CA ALA A 144 -7.26 8.52 8.59
C ALA A 144 -8.77 8.62 8.86
N GLY A 145 -9.30 7.74 9.72
CA GLY A 145 -10.74 7.68 9.98
C GLY A 145 -11.63 7.43 8.74
N GLY A 146 -11.06 7.06 7.58
CA GLY A 146 -11.81 6.90 6.33
C GLY A 146 -12.31 8.20 5.70
N TRP A 147 -11.60 9.32 5.92
CA TRP A 147 -12.02 10.64 5.41
C TRP A 147 -12.17 10.70 3.88
N TYR A 148 -11.36 9.92 3.15
CA TYR A 148 -11.42 9.86 1.69
C TYR A 148 -12.56 8.96 1.22
N ALA A 149 -13.30 9.40 0.19
CA ALA A 149 -14.46 8.67 -0.31
C ALA A 149 -14.08 7.24 -0.77
N GLY A 150 -14.76 6.23 -0.23
CA GLY A 150 -14.48 4.82 -0.53
C GLY A 150 -13.19 4.27 0.08
N SER A 151 -12.54 5.00 0.98
CA SER A 151 -11.41 4.49 1.76
C SER A 151 -11.85 3.85 3.07
N VAL A 152 -11.02 2.93 3.57
CA VAL A 152 -11.17 2.36 4.91
C VAL A 152 -10.23 3.07 5.91
N PRO A 153 -10.54 3.04 7.21
CA PRO A 153 -9.65 3.60 8.23
C PRO A 153 -8.27 2.91 8.25
N PHE A 154 -7.23 3.64 8.65
CA PHE A 154 -5.91 3.05 8.87
C PHE A 154 -5.95 1.87 9.86
N GLY A 155 -5.12 0.86 9.60
CA GLY A 155 -5.03 -0.40 10.34
C GLY A 155 -6.16 -1.38 10.05
N LYS A 156 -7.05 -1.06 9.10
CA LYS A 156 -8.20 -1.90 8.72
C LYS A 156 -8.07 -2.49 7.33
N ALA A 157 -7.00 -2.24 6.59
CA ALA A 157 -6.85 -2.79 5.24
C ALA A 157 -6.97 -4.32 5.24
N GLN A 158 -6.42 -5.00 6.25
CA GLN A 158 -6.42 -6.46 6.34
C GLN A 158 -7.70 -7.05 6.99
N LEU A 159 -8.70 -6.22 7.29
CA LEU A 159 -9.95 -6.63 7.95
C LEU A 159 -11.15 -6.40 7.01
N PRO A 160 -11.34 -7.25 5.98
CA PRO A 160 -12.51 -7.14 5.11
C PRO A 160 -13.79 -7.34 5.91
N GLU A 161 -14.78 -6.50 5.64
CA GLU A 161 -16.16 -6.74 6.05
C GLU A 161 -16.81 -7.77 5.10
N ILE A 162 -17.97 -8.31 5.50
CA ILE A 162 -18.67 -9.40 4.79
C ILE A 162 -19.04 -9.00 3.34
N ASP A 163 -19.20 -7.71 3.10
CA ASP A 163 -19.50 -7.08 1.82
C ASP A 163 -18.28 -6.51 1.09
N ASP A 164 -17.10 -6.48 1.74
CA ASP A 164 -15.82 -6.08 1.14
C ASP A 164 -15.20 -7.26 0.37
N TYR A 165 -16.00 -7.77 -0.58
CA TYR A 165 -15.58 -8.77 -1.54
C TYR A 165 -14.46 -8.17 -2.38
N SER A 166 -13.36 -8.90 -2.43
CA SER A 166 -12.28 -8.55 -3.34
C SER A 166 -12.85 -8.37 -4.77
N ASP A 167 -12.76 -7.15 -5.29
CA ASP A 167 -13.24 -6.69 -6.61
C ASP A 167 -14.77 -6.47 -6.75
N ASN A 168 -15.57 -6.34 -5.67
CA ASN A 168 -17.05 -6.24 -5.74
C ASN A 168 -17.73 -7.43 -6.48
N VAL A 169 -17.02 -8.55 -6.65
CA VAL A 169 -17.57 -9.76 -7.26
C VAL A 169 -18.01 -10.71 -6.17
N ASP A 170 -19.31 -10.95 -6.08
CA ASP A 170 -19.90 -11.95 -5.21
C ASP A 170 -19.40 -13.35 -5.61
N THR A 171 -18.51 -13.88 -4.77
CA THR A 171 -17.90 -15.21 -4.95
C THR A 171 -18.95 -16.33 -4.89
N MET A 172 -20.06 -16.13 -4.17
CA MET A 172 -21.17 -17.08 -4.11
C MET A 172 -22.00 -17.03 -5.39
N ALA A 173 -22.20 -15.86 -5.99
CA ALA A 173 -22.85 -15.73 -7.30
C ALA A 173 -22.04 -16.39 -8.41
N PHE A 174 -20.70 -16.24 -8.40
CA PHE A 174 -19.82 -16.92 -9.34
C PHE A 174 -19.92 -18.45 -9.25
N LEU A 175 -19.89 -19.00 -8.03
CA LEU A 175 -20.00 -20.45 -7.82
C LEU A 175 -21.37 -20.99 -8.19
N SER A 176 -22.43 -20.20 -8.00
CA SER A 176 -23.81 -20.57 -8.36
C SER A 176 -24.08 -20.53 -9.86
N GLY A 177 -23.24 -19.86 -10.65
CA GLY A 177 -23.32 -19.85 -12.12
C GLY A 177 -22.54 -20.96 -12.82
N LEU A 178 -21.83 -21.81 -12.05
CA LEU A 178 -21.07 -22.97 -12.55
C LEU A 178 -21.85 -24.30 -12.45
N SER A 179 -23.07 -24.27 -11.91
CA SER A 179 -23.98 -25.42 -11.85
C SER A 179 -24.86 -25.52 -13.08
#